data_AF-A0A1S2NBN1-F1
#
_entry.id   AF-A0A1S2NBN1-F1
#
_cell.length_a   1.000
_cell.length_b   1.000
_cell.length_c   1.000
_cell.angle_alpha   90.00
_cell.angle_beta   90.00
_cell.angle_gamma   90.00
#
_symmetry.space_group_name_H-M   'P 1'
#
loop_
_entity.id
_entity.type
_entity.pdbx_description
1 polymer ?
#
loop_
_entity_poly.entity_id
_entity_poly.type
_entity_poly.pdbx_seq_one_letter_code
_entity_poly.pdbx_strand_id
1 'polypeptide(L)'
;MTSRFLSVTWLRTLLVVLCLACALPARAECTVTGACITAGPRLASVDTNKSALLGPLLGGLLGTGVSLGAVDWNALAGGNLNLLNFLKVLQTQLNLSSPSQVLGANVTLAQIATALSVEAQAEAKPQLASALSGLASQLNGVGATVRLGDLLKLSVDTGALGASTVNALDMFTGLIQLYNRRNVLTTPVPVGISGGVLGAAGIVNSLQLYAQVIEPPSYVCGPTGSSFYSAAVRIKLKLDLITLAPVTDTLVGLGLLQSASIAIGKLDVYVDVARGQGSLAAVNAASKAVTLQVAPGVADLYIGKIDDGVFFSRTRAIQDSDVDYGSIGSLQATLALGLAAVNVPLEVKSIVRGQARFSTSVTMSGSFPQTRTVSTSTVFVTNAANSLVSNLKFRDMPGLGLLQGVVQPLVVTLVTKVVSPLLAPVLSGVADPLLKLLGIGLGEMVVTVEGICQTCDDFKLTKAADKSAALPGSTIVYTITFQNTGTTTLDNLKVSDPTPAYTTYVDSSCGAMPAGLSCTVASKPEVGATGKVEWGVSGTLAPGATGSVTVSVKVQ
;
A
#
# COMPACT_ATOMS: atom_id res chain seq x y z
N MET A 1 53.44 46.30 -45.35
CA MET A 1 54.32 45.81 -46.43
C MET A 1 55.34 44.87 -45.80
N THR A 2 55.04 43.56 -45.72
CA THR A 2 55.39 42.50 -46.70
C THR A 2 56.84 42.01 -46.63
N SER A 3 57.06 40.79 -46.11
CA SER A 3 57.74 39.65 -46.76
C SER A 3 57.83 38.49 -45.73
N ARG A 4 57.10 37.38 -45.93
CA ARG A 4 57.38 36.16 -46.73
C ARG A 4 58.38 35.19 -46.09
N PHE A 5 57.85 34.06 -45.59
CA PHE A 5 58.41 32.69 -45.55
C PHE A 5 57.21 31.79 -45.11
N LEU A 6 56.94 30.57 -45.59
CA LEU A 6 57.57 29.67 -46.56
C LEU A 6 56.49 28.65 -47.04
N SER A 7 56.69 28.20 -48.26
CA SER A 7 56.02 27.24 -49.14
C SER A 7 55.77 25.82 -48.53
N VAL A 8 54.62 25.13 -48.77
CA VAL A 8 54.31 24.19 -49.90
C VAL A 8 55.11 22.87 -49.71
N THR A 9 54.60 21.62 -49.59
CA THR A 9 53.36 20.98 -50.05
C THR A 9 53.43 19.43 -49.91
N TRP A 10 52.26 18.78 -49.78
CA TRP A 10 51.84 17.42 -50.24
C TRP A 10 52.06 16.21 -49.30
N LEU A 11 51.01 15.56 -48.76
CA LEU A 11 49.87 14.78 -49.29
C LEU A 11 50.20 13.27 -49.46
N ARG A 12 49.75 12.45 -48.50
CA ARG A 12 49.30 11.05 -48.68
C ARG A 12 48.59 10.51 -47.40
N THR A 13 47.26 10.49 -47.46
CA THR A 13 46.36 9.38 -47.07
C THR A 13 46.67 8.56 -45.80
N LEU A 14 45.78 8.58 -44.79
CA LEU A 14 44.71 7.58 -44.63
C LEU A 14 43.82 7.89 -43.41
N LEU A 15 42.53 7.61 -43.61
CA LEU A 15 41.39 7.67 -42.71
C LEU A 15 41.58 6.78 -41.45
N VAL A 16 41.54 7.35 -40.23
CA VAL A 16 41.03 6.67 -39.02
C VAL A 16 40.35 7.72 -38.14
N VAL A 17 39.07 7.97 -38.41
CA VAL A 17 38.13 8.43 -37.39
C VAL A 17 37.46 7.16 -36.89
N LEU A 18 37.86 6.63 -35.74
CA LEU A 18 37.16 5.51 -35.12
C LEU A 18 37.23 5.58 -33.59
N CYS A 19 36.05 5.80 -33.01
CA CYS A 19 35.62 5.40 -31.67
C CYS A 19 36.45 5.84 -30.45
N LEU A 20 36.27 7.11 -30.03
CA LEU A 20 36.07 7.36 -28.60
C LEU A 20 34.62 7.00 -28.24
N ALA A 21 34.34 5.71 -28.12
CA ALA A 21 33.19 5.24 -27.36
C ALA A 21 33.56 5.34 -25.88
N CYS A 22 32.76 6.07 -25.11
CA CYS A 22 32.82 6.06 -23.66
C CYS A 22 32.91 4.61 -23.16
N ALA A 23 34.01 4.26 -22.49
CA ALA A 23 34.02 3.10 -21.60
C ALA A 23 33.16 3.47 -20.37
N LEU A 24 31.83 3.39 -20.54
CA LEU A 24 30.93 3.29 -19.40
C LEU A 24 31.31 2.00 -18.66
N PRO A 25 31.44 2.01 -17.31
CA PRO A 25 31.66 0.77 -16.59
C PRO A 25 30.47 -0.17 -16.86
N ALA A 26 30.76 -1.36 -17.39
CA ALA A 26 29.78 -2.40 -17.61
C ALA A 26 29.12 -2.73 -16.26
N ARG A 27 27.78 -2.63 -16.21
CA ARG A 27 26.95 -3.16 -15.14
C ARG A 27 26.38 -4.48 -15.64
N ALA A 28 26.36 -5.52 -14.81
CA ALA A 28 25.69 -6.78 -15.11
C ALA A 28 24.27 -6.49 -15.65
N GLU A 29 23.84 -7.19 -16.71
CA GLU A 29 22.48 -7.06 -17.21
C GLU A 29 21.51 -7.50 -16.12
N CYS A 30 20.80 -6.54 -15.52
CA CYS A 30 19.78 -6.86 -14.53
C CYS A 30 18.55 -7.39 -15.25
N THR A 31 18.19 -8.64 -14.97
CA THR A 31 16.97 -9.25 -15.50
C THR A 31 15.76 -8.74 -14.71
N VAL A 32 14.74 -8.28 -15.44
CA VAL A 32 13.49 -7.82 -14.84
C VAL A 32 12.67 -9.03 -14.42
N THR A 33 12.47 -9.20 -13.12
CA THR A 33 11.70 -10.31 -12.57
C THR A 33 10.26 -9.93 -12.24
N GLY A 34 9.94 -8.63 -12.16
CA GLY A 34 8.59 -8.18 -11.89
C GLY A 34 8.48 -6.76 -11.36
N ALA A 35 7.40 -6.49 -10.63
CA ALA A 35 7.21 -5.26 -9.86
C ALA A 35 6.53 -5.56 -8.52
N CYS A 36 6.82 -4.72 -7.52
CA CYS A 36 6.13 -4.70 -6.24
C CYS A 36 4.96 -3.71 -6.30
N ILE A 37 3.77 -4.19 -5.96
CA ILE A 37 2.51 -3.46 -6.05
C ILE A 37 1.74 -3.64 -4.74
N THR A 38 1.22 -2.53 -4.23
CA THR A 38 0.34 -2.50 -3.06
C THR A 38 -1.00 -1.87 -3.46
N ALA A 39 -2.07 -2.34 -2.81
CA ALA A 39 -3.41 -1.77 -2.91
C ALA A 39 -3.82 -1.30 -1.50
N GLY A 40 -3.51 -0.05 -1.18
CA GLY A 40 -3.54 0.47 0.18
C GLY A 40 -3.72 1.99 0.25
N PRO A 41 -3.96 2.52 1.47
CA PRO A 41 -4.18 3.95 1.70
C PRO A 41 -2.92 4.77 1.49
N ARG A 42 -2.86 5.55 0.41
CA ARG A 42 -1.87 6.62 0.31
C ARG A 42 -2.46 7.97 0.71
N LEU A 43 -2.30 8.31 1.99
CA LEU A 43 -2.66 9.62 2.51
C LEU A 43 -1.56 10.62 2.12
N ALA A 44 -1.94 11.68 1.38
CA ALA A 44 -1.00 12.75 1.05
C ALA A 44 -0.59 13.55 2.29
N SER A 45 -1.54 13.78 3.19
CA SER A 45 -1.32 14.31 4.53
C SER A 45 -2.54 14.07 5.42
N VAL A 46 -2.30 14.00 6.72
CA VAL A 46 -3.30 13.86 7.78
C VAL A 46 -3.23 15.11 8.65
N ASP A 47 -4.35 15.83 8.72
CA ASP A 47 -4.53 16.94 9.66
C ASP A 47 -5.10 16.43 11.00
N THR A 48 -5.17 17.31 11.99
CA THR A 48 -5.66 16.97 13.33
C THR A 48 -7.10 16.43 13.31
N ASN A 49 -7.96 16.95 12.43
CA ASN A 49 -9.36 16.52 12.34
C ASN A 49 -9.47 15.10 11.77
N LYS A 50 -8.69 14.78 10.74
CA LYS A 50 -8.61 13.41 10.16
C LYS A 50 -7.92 12.43 11.11
N SER A 51 -6.91 12.88 11.86
CA SER A 51 -6.22 12.02 12.85
C SER A 51 -7.17 11.53 13.95
N ALA A 52 -8.18 12.36 14.29
CA ALA A 52 -9.21 12.01 15.26
C ALA A 52 -10.24 11.00 14.72
N LEU A 53 -10.29 10.75 13.40
CA LEU A 53 -11.09 9.68 12.79
C LEU A 53 -10.29 8.38 12.63
N LEU A 54 -8.98 8.50 12.38
CA LEU A 54 -8.07 7.37 12.18
C LEU A 54 -7.90 6.49 13.41
N GLY A 55 -7.68 7.08 14.58
CA GLY A 55 -7.54 6.34 15.84
C GLY A 55 -8.76 5.45 16.12
N PRO A 56 -9.98 6.02 16.14
CA PRO A 56 -11.21 5.24 16.29
C PRO A 56 -11.42 4.15 15.25
N LEU A 57 -11.14 4.43 13.97
CA LEU A 57 -11.26 3.45 12.89
C LEU A 57 -10.36 2.24 13.12
N LEU A 58 -9.07 2.49 13.37
CA LEU A 58 -8.12 1.41 13.62
C LEU A 58 -8.43 0.70 14.93
N GLY A 59 -8.93 1.43 15.93
CA GLY A 59 -9.36 0.83 17.17
C GLY A 59 -10.54 -0.12 17.01
N GLY A 60 -11.49 0.21 16.13
CA GLY A 60 -12.61 -0.67 15.78
C GLY A 60 -12.15 -1.93 15.04
N LEU A 61 -11.12 -1.81 14.20
CA LEU A 61 -10.54 -2.95 13.49
C LEU A 61 -9.66 -3.83 14.40
N LEU A 62 -8.92 -3.25 15.34
CA LEU A 62 -8.07 -3.98 16.27
C LEU A 62 -8.84 -4.56 17.47
N GLY A 63 -9.97 -3.95 17.82
CA GLY A 63 -10.67 -4.20 19.09
C GLY A 63 -10.00 -3.56 20.30
N THR A 64 -9.00 -2.68 20.10
CA THR A 64 -8.23 -2.00 21.16
C THR A 64 -8.01 -0.54 20.77
N GLY A 65 -7.83 0.38 21.71
CA GLY A 65 -7.53 1.78 21.36
C GLY A 65 -6.14 1.96 20.76
N VAL A 66 -6.04 2.60 19.59
CA VAL A 66 -4.78 3.16 19.05
C VAL A 66 -4.97 4.66 18.90
N SER A 67 -4.05 5.44 19.45
CA SER A 67 -4.09 6.90 19.39
C SER A 67 -2.74 7.43 18.93
N LEU A 68 -2.70 7.93 17.70
CA LEU A 68 -1.55 8.58 17.10
C LEU A 68 -1.90 10.03 16.77
N GLY A 69 -0.93 10.94 16.96
CA GLY A 69 -1.10 12.34 16.58
C GLY A 69 -0.99 12.55 15.08
N ALA A 70 -1.41 13.72 14.58
CA ALA A 70 -1.30 14.07 13.16
C ALA A 70 0.14 14.00 12.63
N VAL A 71 1.13 14.33 13.46
CA VAL A 71 2.57 14.22 13.10
C VAL A 71 2.96 12.77 12.87
N ASP A 72 2.57 11.86 13.77
CA ASP A 72 2.86 10.43 13.64
C ASP A 72 2.17 9.84 12.41
N TRP A 73 0.92 10.24 12.15
CA TRP A 73 0.20 9.84 10.93
C TRP A 73 0.90 10.30 9.66
N ASN A 74 1.36 11.54 9.61
CA ASN A 74 2.11 12.07 8.48
C ASN A 74 3.45 11.36 8.31
N ALA A 75 4.12 11.01 9.40
CA ALA A 75 5.36 10.24 9.36
C ALA A 75 5.13 8.84 8.76
N LEU A 76 4.08 8.13 9.19
CA LEU A 76 3.68 6.84 8.62
C LEU A 76 3.30 6.95 7.14
N ALA A 77 2.48 7.95 6.79
CA ALA A 77 1.98 8.16 5.43
C ALA A 77 3.11 8.50 4.44
N GLY A 78 4.08 9.33 4.84
CA GLY A 78 5.24 9.68 4.01
C GLY A 78 6.39 8.68 4.07
N GLY A 79 6.34 7.71 4.98
CA GLY A 79 7.44 6.81 5.30
C GLY A 79 7.50 5.57 4.42
N ASN A 80 8.36 5.57 3.40
CA ASN A 80 8.67 4.36 2.62
C ASN A 80 9.96 3.73 3.15
N LEU A 81 9.98 2.42 3.37
CA LEU A 81 11.12 1.67 3.91
C LEU A 81 11.56 0.58 2.93
N ASN A 82 12.84 0.22 2.94
CA ASN A 82 13.36 -0.86 2.13
C ASN A 82 12.76 -2.20 2.57
N LEU A 83 12.07 -2.88 1.64
CA LEU A 83 11.34 -4.10 1.96
C LEU A 83 12.29 -5.26 2.35
N LEU A 84 13.41 -5.40 1.64
CA LEU A 84 14.39 -6.47 1.92
C LEU A 84 15.04 -6.30 3.29
N ASN A 85 15.46 -5.07 3.62
CA ASN A 85 16.10 -4.81 4.90
C ASN A 85 15.12 -4.98 6.07
N PHE A 86 13.88 -4.52 5.93
CA PHE A 86 12.82 -4.81 6.90
C PHE A 86 12.67 -6.32 7.15
N LEU A 87 12.65 -7.15 6.09
CA LEU A 87 12.57 -8.60 6.24
C LEU A 87 13.83 -9.17 6.94
N LYS A 88 15.03 -8.62 6.71
CA LYS A 88 16.25 -9.01 7.42
C LYS A 88 16.23 -8.63 8.90
N VAL A 89 15.68 -7.46 9.24
CA VAL A 89 15.48 -7.04 10.63
C VAL A 89 14.55 -8.02 11.33
N LEU A 90 13.40 -8.35 10.74
CA LEU A 90 12.48 -9.35 11.30
C LEU A 90 13.11 -10.74 11.40
N GLN A 91 13.85 -11.17 10.37
CA GLN A 91 14.58 -12.43 10.40
C GLN A 91 15.49 -12.52 11.63
N THR A 92 16.22 -11.44 11.90
CA THR A 92 17.15 -11.35 13.04
C THR A 92 16.39 -11.39 14.36
N GLN A 93 15.29 -10.63 14.48
CA GLN A 93 14.45 -10.63 15.69
C GLN A 93 13.83 -12.00 16.00
N LEU A 94 13.52 -12.79 14.96
CA LEU A 94 12.89 -14.10 15.07
C LEU A 94 13.88 -15.27 15.07
N ASN A 95 15.18 -15.02 14.97
CA ASN A 95 16.23 -16.04 14.85
C ASN A 95 16.00 -17.02 13.68
N LEU A 96 15.61 -16.50 12.51
CA LEU A 96 15.37 -17.30 11.30
C LEU A 96 16.60 -17.35 10.38
N SER A 97 16.69 -18.37 9.54
CA SER A 97 17.84 -18.61 8.67
C SER A 97 17.82 -17.81 7.37
N SER A 98 16.65 -17.32 6.92
CA SER A 98 16.56 -16.45 5.74
C SER A 98 15.38 -15.47 5.80
N PRO A 99 15.41 -14.37 5.03
CA PRO A 99 14.30 -13.42 4.97
C PRO A 99 13.00 -14.04 4.46
N SER A 100 13.08 -15.06 3.59
CA SER A 100 11.92 -15.76 3.04
C SER A 100 11.10 -16.51 4.12
N GLN A 101 11.77 -17.01 5.16
CA GLN A 101 11.11 -17.74 6.26
C GLN A 101 10.22 -16.81 7.11
N VAL A 102 10.50 -15.51 7.13
CA VAL A 102 9.69 -14.51 7.85
C VAL A 102 8.25 -14.49 7.35
N LEU A 103 8.01 -14.74 6.06
CA LEU A 103 6.66 -14.75 5.48
C LEU A 103 5.76 -15.82 6.11
N GLY A 104 6.32 -16.96 6.49
CA GLY A 104 5.58 -18.06 7.11
C GLY A 104 5.49 -17.98 8.64
N ALA A 105 6.30 -17.11 9.27
CA ALA A 105 6.37 -17.00 10.71
C ALA A 105 5.12 -16.33 11.30
N ASN A 106 4.69 -16.79 12.48
CA ASN A 106 3.66 -16.12 13.25
C ASN A 106 4.31 -14.96 14.03
N VAL A 107 3.89 -13.74 13.74
CA VAL A 107 4.46 -12.50 14.31
C VAL A 107 3.36 -11.63 14.90
N THR A 108 3.66 -10.90 15.97
CA THR A 108 2.73 -9.91 16.54
C THR A 108 2.82 -8.58 15.80
N LEU A 109 1.75 -7.77 15.86
CA LEU A 109 1.76 -6.43 15.26
C LEU A 109 2.81 -5.53 15.92
N ALA A 110 3.06 -5.68 17.22
CA ALA A 110 4.10 -4.97 17.95
C ALA A 110 5.50 -5.32 17.42
N GLN A 111 5.80 -6.61 17.21
CA GLN A 111 7.09 -7.05 16.63
C GLN A 111 7.31 -6.45 15.24
N ILE A 112 6.29 -6.43 14.39
CA ILE A 112 6.39 -5.83 13.05
C ILE A 112 6.64 -4.31 13.16
N ALA A 113 5.89 -3.60 14.00
CA ALA A 113 6.08 -2.17 14.21
C ALA A 113 7.49 -1.85 14.76
N THR A 114 8.02 -2.67 15.67
CA THR A 114 9.41 -2.57 16.15
C THR A 114 10.42 -2.79 15.03
N ALA A 115 10.24 -3.81 14.19
CA ALA A 115 11.14 -4.07 13.07
C ALA A 115 11.13 -2.94 12.03
N LEU A 116 9.95 -2.40 11.69
CA LEU A 116 9.85 -1.20 10.83
C LEU A 116 10.52 0.01 11.48
N SER A 117 10.40 0.17 12.80
CA SER A 117 11.06 1.27 13.54
C SER A 117 12.59 1.17 13.45
N VAL A 118 13.15 -0.04 13.61
CA VAL A 118 14.60 -0.28 13.47
C VAL A 118 15.08 0.02 12.05
N GLU A 119 14.34 -0.39 11.01
CA GLU A 119 14.69 -0.05 9.64
C GLU A 119 14.60 1.46 9.38
N ALA A 120 13.57 2.13 9.91
CA ALA A 120 13.45 3.59 9.83
C ALA A 120 14.64 4.31 10.48
N GLN A 121 15.21 3.77 11.57
CA GLN A 121 16.43 4.30 12.16
C GLN A 121 17.64 4.08 11.26
N ALA A 122 17.78 2.88 10.68
CA ALA A 122 18.86 2.55 9.75
C ALA A 122 18.86 3.44 8.49
N GLU A 123 17.67 3.83 8.01
CA GLU A 123 17.48 4.75 6.89
C GLU A 123 17.49 6.25 7.28
N ALA A 124 17.87 6.58 8.52
CA ALA A 124 17.93 7.95 9.04
C ALA A 124 16.58 8.71 8.96
N LYS A 125 15.47 8.03 9.28
CA LYS A 125 14.10 8.59 9.35
C LYS A 125 13.58 8.63 10.79
N PRO A 126 14.12 9.51 11.67
CA PRO A 126 13.87 9.47 13.12
C PRO A 126 12.42 9.76 13.52
N GLN A 127 11.69 10.59 12.77
CA GLN A 127 10.27 10.86 13.01
C GLN A 127 9.42 9.62 12.76
N LEU A 128 9.68 8.91 11.66
CA LEU A 128 9.01 7.64 11.33
C LEU A 128 9.35 6.56 12.37
N ALA A 129 10.63 6.47 12.76
CA ALA A 129 11.07 5.53 13.79
C ALA A 129 10.34 5.76 15.13
N SER A 130 10.17 7.02 15.54
CA SER A 130 9.46 7.41 16.76
C SER A 130 7.96 7.10 16.69
N ALA A 131 7.32 7.37 15.54
CA ALA A 131 5.91 7.04 15.33
C ALA A 131 5.68 5.51 15.41
N LEU A 132 6.56 4.72 14.79
CA LEU A 132 6.49 3.27 14.79
C LEU A 132 6.80 2.65 16.15
N SER A 133 7.74 3.22 16.93
CA SER A 133 8.03 2.74 18.29
C SER A 133 6.89 3.06 19.26
N GLY A 134 6.31 4.25 19.16
CA GLY A 134 5.10 4.64 19.89
C GLY A 134 3.94 3.70 19.57
N LEU A 135 3.73 3.39 18.29
CA LEU A 135 2.72 2.44 17.84
C LEU A 135 2.99 1.02 18.39
N ALA A 136 4.22 0.52 18.31
CA ALA A 136 4.59 -0.78 18.86
C ALA A 136 4.25 -0.88 20.35
N SER A 137 4.49 0.19 21.12
CA SER A 137 4.19 0.23 22.56
C SER A 137 2.69 0.08 22.86
N GLN A 138 1.82 0.70 22.05
CA GLN A 138 0.37 0.61 22.20
C GLN A 138 -0.16 -0.78 21.80
N LEU A 139 0.58 -1.50 20.95
CA LEU A 139 0.21 -2.82 20.44
C LEU A 139 0.71 -3.98 21.31
N ASN A 140 1.48 -3.73 22.37
CA ASN A 140 2.03 -4.79 23.24
C ASN A 140 0.95 -5.65 23.92
N GLY A 141 -0.30 -5.16 24.03
CA GLY A 141 -1.44 -5.92 24.55
C GLY A 141 -2.23 -6.70 23.48
N VAL A 142 -1.93 -6.51 22.20
CA VAL A 142 -2.62 -7.15 21.07
C VAL A 142 -1.95 -8.51 20.81
N GLY A 143 -2.35 -9.53 21.59
CA GLY A 143 -1.63 -10.81 21.67
C GLY A 143 -1.78 -11.76 20.48
N ALA A 144 -2.66 -11.46 19.52
CA ALA A 144 -2.85 -12.35 18.37
C ALA A 144 -1.78 -12.13 17.28
N THR A 145 -1.42 -13.22 16.60
CA THR A 145 -0.38 -13.22 15.58
C THR A 145 -0.96 -13.19 14.16
N VAL A 146 -0.17 -12.63 13.24
CA VAL A 146 -0.40 -12.65 11.79
C VAL A 146 0.78 -13.31 11.09
N ARG A 147 0.61 -13.68 9.83
CA ARG A 147 1.71 -14.13 8.97
C ARG A 147 1.90 -13.12 7.87
N LEU A 148 3.12 -12.60 7.71
CA LEU A 148 3.38 -11.58 6.69
C LEU A 148 3.10 -12.11 5.28
N GLY A 149 3.32 -13.40 5.03
CA GLY A 149 3.04 -14.05 3.76
C GLY A 149 1.54 -14.14 3.40
N ASP A 150 0.63 -13.89 4.34
CA ASP A 150 -0.80 -13.77 4.04
C ASP A 150 -1.14 -12.41 3.40
N LEU A 151 -0.36 -11.37 3.73
CA LEU A 151 -0.46 -10.02 3.18
C LEU A 151 0.48 -9.83 1.97
N LEU A 152 1.77 -10.12 2.14
CA LEU A 152 2.83 -9.93 1.16
C LEU A 152 3.13 -11.22 0.41
N LYS A 153 2.68 -11.29 -0.84
CA LYS A 153 2.90 -12.39 -1.78
C LYS A 153 4.16 -12.13 -2.60
N LEU A 154 5.26 -12.80 -2.23
CA LEU A 154 6.49 -12.77 -2.99
C LEU A 154 6.52 -13.96 -3.96
N SER A 155 6.64 -13.68 -5.25
CA SER A 155 6.87 -14.68 -6.31
C SER A 155 8.20 -14.44 -7.04
N VAL A 156 9.01 -13.53 -6.52
CA VAL A 156 10.39 -13.26 -6.92
C VAL A 156 11.33 -13.61 -5.76
N ASP A 157 12.59 -13.86 -6.08
CA ASP A 157 13.62 -14.04 -5.06
C ASP A 157 13.77 -12.78 -4.20
N THR A 158 14.03 -12.96 -2.90
CA THR A 158 14.17 -11.82 -1.97
C THR A 158 15.31 -10.88 -2.36
N GLY A 159 16.33 -11.37 -3.07
CA GLY A 159 17.40 -10.54 -3.63
C GLY A 159 16.91 -9.51 -4.65
N ALA A 160 15.81 -9.80 -5.35
CA ALA A 160 15.21 -8.89 -6.34
C ALA A 160 14.52 -7.66 -5.72
N LEU A 161 14.32 -7.68 -4.39
CA LEU A 161 13.62 -6.63 -3.64
C LEU A 161 14.53 -5.48 -3.22
N GLY A 162 15.83 -5.50 -3.56
CA GLY A 162 16.79 -4.50 -3.08
C GLY A 162 16.41 -3.05 -3.41
N ALA A 163 15.70 -2.82 -4.51
CA ALA A 163 15.20 -1.50 -4.91
C ALA A 163 13.70 -1.28 -4.61
N SER A 164 13.04 -2.26 -3.99
CA SER A 164 11.61 -2.20 -3.67
C SER A 164 11.39 -1.65 -2.27
N THR A 165 10.47 -0.70 -2.16
CA THR A 165 10.04 -0.16 -0.87
C THR A 165 8.71 -0.75 -0.43
N VAL A 166 8.33 -0.45 0.80
CA VAL A 166 6.96 -0.55 1.27
C VAL A 166 6.65 0.68 2.11
N ASN A 167 5.47 1.26 1.91
CA ASN A 167 5.00 2.33 2.76
C ASN A 167 4.60 1.81 4.15
N ALA A 168 5.00 2.52 5.20
CA ALA A 168 4.75 2.13 6.58
C ALA A 168 3.25 2.14 6.93
N LEU A 169 2.48 3.12 6.42
CA LEU A 169 1.04 3.16 6.59
C LEU A 169 0.34 2.02 5.83
N ASP A 170 0.72 1.77 4.57
CA ASP A 170 0.15 0.66 3.78
C ASP A 170 0.43 -0.70 4.45
N MET A 171 1.67 -0.91 4.91
CA MET A 171 2.04 -2.13 5.64
C MET A 171 1.19 -2.26 6.91
N PHE A 172 1.12 -1.21 7.72
CA PHE A 172 0.44 -1.28 9.00
C PHE A 172 -1.08 -1.45 8.87
N THR A 173 -1.73 -0.68 7.99
CA THR A 173 -3.17 -0.79 7.75
C THR A 173 -3.54 -2.14 7.14
N GLY A 174 -2.75 -2.66 6.20
CA GLY A 174 -2.94 -4.00 5.65
C GLY A 174 -2.80 -5.11 6.70
N LEU A 175 -1.85 -4.98 7.63
CA LEU A 175 -1.67 -5.91 8.75
C LEU A 175 -2.81 -5.84 9.76
N ILE A 176 -3.32 -4.65 10.07
CA ILE A 176 -4.53 -4.49 10.89
C ILE A 176 -5.71 -5.19 10.24
N GLN A 177 -5.88 -5.01 8.92
CA GLN A 177 -6.99 -5.63 8.20
C GLN A 177 -6.88 -7.17 8.22
N LEU A 178 -5.68 -7.71 8.03
CA LEU A 178 -5.40 -9.14 8.17
C LEU A 178 -5.64 -9.63 9.60
N TYR A 179 -5.20 -8.87 10.61
CA TYR A 179 -5.43 -9.16 12.02
C TYR A 179 -6.94 -9.20 12.33
N ASN A 180 -7.69 -8.19 11.91
CA ASN A 180 -9.15 -8.15 12.08
C ASN A 180 -9.81 -9.36 11.44
N ARG A 181 -9.40 -9.70 10.21
CA ARG A 181 -9.94 -10.86 9.48
C ARG A 181 -9.74 -12.18 10.24
N ARG A 182 -8.60 -12.32 10.92
CA ARG A 182 -8.23 -13.55 11.62
C ARG A 182 -8.82 -13.64 13.02
N ASN A 183 -8.97 -12.51 13.72
CA ASN A 183 -9.26 -12.50 15.16
C ASN A 183 -10.66 -11.96 15.52
N VAL A 184 -11.29 -11.16 14.65
CA VAL A 184 -12.67 -10.73 14.83
C VAL A 184 -13.56 -11.69 14.03
N LEU A 185 -14.18 -12.67 14.70
CA LEU A 185 -14.99 -13.71 14.06
C LEU A 185 -16.49 -13.37 14.00
N THR A 186 -16.95 -12.45 14.85
CA THR A 186 -18.35 -12.06 15.02
C THR A 186 -18.49 -10.53 14.93
N THR A 187 -19.58 -9.98 15.49
CA THR A 187 -19.83 -8.54 15.60
C THR A 187 -18.64 -7.80 16.22
N PRO A 188 -18.07 -6.80 15.51
CA PRO A 188 -17.00 -5.96 16.04
C PRO A 188 -17.43 -5.15 17.27
N VAL A 189 -16.47 -4.76 18.09
CA VAL A 189 -16.69 -3.78 19.17
C VAL A 189 -16.84 -2.38 18.54
N PRO A 190 -17.89 -1.62 18.87
CA PRO A 190 -18.03 -0.27 18.33
C PRO A 190 -16.99 0.68 18.90
N VAL A 191 -16.62 1.66 18.08
CA VAL A 191 -15.89 2.84 18.56
C VAL A 191 -16.75 4.07 18.42
N GLY A 192 -16.83 4.85 19.49
CA GLY A 192 -17.53 6.11 19.54
C GLY A 192 -16.70 7.23 18.91
N ILE A 193 -17.34 8.01 18.04
CA ILE A 193 -16.79 9.23 17.43
C ILE A 193 -17.75 10.37 17.74
N SER A 194 -17.23 11.50 18.22
CA SER A 194 -18.08 12.67 18.48
C SER A 194 -18.46 13.38 17.17
N GLY A 195 -19.66 13.95 17.11
CA GLY A 195 -20.13 14.64 15.90
C GLY A 195 -19.29 15.87 15.53
N GLY A 196 -18.61 16.49 16.50
CA GLY A 196 -17.69 17.60 16.26
C GLY A 196 -16.48 17.21 15.40
N VAL A 197 -15.95 16.00 15.57
CA VAL A 197 -14.82 15.49 14.77
C VAL A 197 -15.23 15.21 13.31
N LEU A 198 -16.51 14.93 13.08
CA LEU A 198 -17.05 14.64 11.75
C LEU A 198 -17.30 15.91 10.90
N GLY A 199 -17.04 17.10 11.43
CA GLY A 199 -17.44 18.36 10.79
C GLY A 199 -18.97 18.51 10.66
N ALA A 200 -19.73 17.68 11.36
CA ALA A 200 -21.19 17.64 11.37
C ALA A 200 -21.75 18.19 12.69
N ALA A 201 -21.01 19.10 13.33
CA ALA A 201 -21.45 19.80 14.53
C ALA A 201 -22.79 20.51 14.24
N GLY A 202 -23.83 20.17 15.03
CA GLY A 202 -25.19 20.70 14.83
C GLY A 202 -26.16 19.72 14.16
N ILE A 203 -25.69 18.57 13.67
CA ILE A 203 -26.53 17.52 13.07
C ILE A 203 -26.35 16.17 13.76
N VAL A 204 -25.11 15.79 14.11
CA VAL A 204 -24.79 14.52 14.75
C VAL A 204 -24.29 14.78 16.17
N ASN A 205 -24.89 14.13 17.17
CA ASN A 205 -24.39 14.11 18.55
C ASN A 205 -23.18 13.18 18.66
N SER A 206 -23.39 11.92 18.27
CA SER A 206 -22.37 10.88 18.32
C SER A 206 -22.57 9.87 17.19
N LEU A 207 -21.50 9.16 16.86
CA LEU A 207 -21.47 8.09 15.87
C LEU A 207 -20.83 6.86 16.49
N GLN A 208 -21.49 5.70 16.37
CA GLN A 208 -20.85 4.42 16.64
C GLN A 208 -20.42 3.78 15.33
N LEU A 209 -19.12 3.54 15.19
CA LEU A 209 -18.51 2.87 14.06
C LEU A 209 -18.24 1.40 14.42
N TYR A 210 -18.78 0.49 13.61
CA TYR A 210 -18.44 -0.92 13.62
C TYR A 210 -17.80 -1.25 12.27
N ALA A 211 -16.61 -1.86 12.27
CA ALA A 211 -15.90 -2.20 11.04
C ALA A 211 -15.40 -3.64 11.10
N GLN A 212 -15.62 -4.39 10.03
CA GLN A 212 -15.14 -5.75 9.90
C GLN A 212 -14.56 -5.98 8.51
N VAL A 213 -13.37 -6.56 8.46
CA VAL A 213 -12.75 -7.02 7.23
C VAL A 213 -13.35 -8.37 6.86
N ILE A 214 -13.88 -8.45 5.64
CA ILE A 214 -14.43 -9.66 5.03
C ILE A 214 -13.32 -10.42 4.31
N GLU A 215 -12.47 -9.69 3.59
CA GLU A 215 -11.26 -10.22 2.94
C GLU A 215 -10.11 -9.23 3.10
N PRO A 216 -8.90 -9.69 3.47
CA PRO A 216 -7.76 -8.82 3.65
C PRO A 216 -7.15 -8.43 2.28
N PRO A 217 -6.36 -7.34 2.22
CA PRO A 217 -5.65 -6.99 1.01
C PRO A 217 -4.51 -7.99 0.75
N SER A 218 -4.00 -7.98 -0.48
CA SER A 218 -2.78 -8.69 -0.85
C SER A 218 -1.85 -7.77 -1.62
N TYR A 219 -0.61 -7.70 -1.17
CA TYR A 219 0.48 -6.97 -1.79
C TYR A 219 1.34 -7.97 -2.53
N VAL A 220 1.73 -7.66 -3.77
CA VAL A 220 2.42 -8.62 -4.63
C VAL A 220 3.74 -8.06 -5.12
N CYS A 221 4.80 -8.85 -5.02
CA CYS A 221 6.03 -8.63 -5.75
C CYS A 221 6.20 -9.84 -6.67
N GLY A 222 6.00 -9.62 -7.97
CA GLY A 222 5.86 -10.74 -8.90
C GLY A 222 5.97 -10.37 -10.37
N PRO A 223 6.12 -11.38 -11.24
CA PRO A 223 6.20 -11.19 -12.67
C PRO A 223 4.86 -10.70 -13.26
N THR A 224 4.89 -10.33 -14.53
CA THR A 224 3.68 -10.01 -15.31
C THR A 224 2.65 -11.14 -15.19
N GLY A 225 1.37 -10.78 -15.01
CA GLY A 225 0.27 -11.70 -14.71
C GLY A 225 -0.06 -11.82 -13.22
N SER A 226 0.82 -11.36 -12.33
CA SER A 226 0.57 -11.35 -10.88
C SER A 226 -0.69 -10.54 -10.53
N SER A 227 -1.58 -11.14 -9.74
CA SER A 227 -2.81 -10.51 -9.29
C SER A 227 -2.67 -9.99 -7.86
N PHE A 228 -3.34 -8.87 -7.57
CA PHE A 228 -3.39 -8.25 -6.25
C PHE A 228 -4.82 -7.77 -5.96
N TYR A 229 -5.12 -7.60 -4.68
CA TYR A 229 -6.47 -7.28 -4.21
C TYR A 229 -6.41 -6.22 -3.11
N SER A 230 -7.38 -5.29 -3.10
CA SER A 230 -7.65 -4.48 -1.91
C SER A 230 -8.43 -5.31 -0.89
N ALA A 231 -8.61 -4.78 0.32
CA ALA A 231 -9.54 -5.40 1.26
C ALA A 231 -11.00 -5.26 0.82
N ALA A 232 -11.84 -6.16 1.32
CA ALA A 232 -13.30 -6.01 1.37
C ALA A 232 -13.70 -5.73 2.82
N VAL A 233 -14.50 -4.69 3.05
CA VAL A 233 -14.82 -4.20 4.39
C VAL A 233 -16.30 -3.92 4.50
N ARG A 234 -16.90 -4.35 5.61
CA ARG A 234 -18.24 -3.96 6.02
C ARG A 234 -18.18 -2.97 7.16
N ILE A 235 -18.88 -1.86 6.98
CA ILE A 235 -18.97 -0.78 7.95
C ILE A 235 -20.44 -0.58 8.32
N LYS A 236 -20.71 -0.51 9.62
CA LYS A 236 -22.00 -0.08 10.16
C LYS A 236 -21.79 1.20 10.95
N LEU A 237 -22.56 2.22 10.60
CA LEU A 237 -22.57 3.53 11.21
C LEU A 237 -23.93 3.70 11.91
N LYS A 238 -23.93 3.81 13.24
CA LYS A 238 -25.12 4.22 13.98
C LYS A 238 -24.99 5.68 14.35
N LEU A 239 -25.76 6.54 13.69
CA LEU A 239 -25.73 7.96 13.94
C LEU A 239 -26.80 8.31 14.97
N ASP A 240 -26.36 8.95 16.04
CA ASP A 240 -27.22 9.66 16.98
C ASP A 240 -27.27 11.12 16.55
N LEU A 241 -28.44 11.55 16.08
CA LEU A 241 -28.66 12.87 15.51
C LEU A 241 -29.14 13.84 16.58
N ILE A 242 -28.80 15.12 16.40
CA ILE A 242 -29.55 16.18 17.08
C ILE A 242 -30.99 16.07 16.58
N THR A 243 -31.96 16.04 17.51
CA THR A 243 -33.36 15.82 17.18
C THR A 243 -33.83 16.80 16.10
N LEU A 244 -34.07 16.27 14.90
CA LEU A 244 -34.59 17.05 13.78
C LEU A 244 -36.11 17.04 13.85
N ALA A 245 -36.71 18.23 13.79
CA ALA A 245 -38.14 18.44 13.88
C ALA A 245 -38.67 19.13 12.61
N PRO A 246 -39.11 18.37 11.58
CA PRO A 246 -39.72 18.98 10.40
C PRO A 246 -40.98 19.78 10.77
N VAL A 247 -41.25 20.83 9.99
CA VAL A 247 -42.48 21.63 10.12
C VAL A 247 -43.70 20.77 9.76
N THR A 248 -44.63 20.62 10.70
CA THR A 248 -45.79 19.73 10.61
C THR A 248 -47.11 20.45 10.29
N ASP A 249 -47.07 21.75 9.96
CA ASP A 249 -48.26 22.57 9.67
C ASP A 249 -49.17 21.95 8.59
N THR A 250 -48.57 21.29 7.60
CA THR A 250 -49.30 20.58 6.53
C THR A 250 -50.12 19.38 7.03
N LEU A 251 -49.73 18.75 8.14
CA LEU A 251 -50.44 17.64 8.76
C LEU A 251 -51.67 18.15 9.55
N VAL A 252 -51.51 19.29 10.23
CA VAL A 252 -52.59 19.93 11.01
C VAL A 252 -53.57 20.66 10.08
N GLY A 253 -53.09 21.25 8.99
CA GLY A 253 -53.89 22.02 8.03
C GLY A 253 -54.98 21.21 7.30
N LEU A 254 -54.96 19.88 7.40
CA LEU A 254 -56.03 19.01 6.91
C LEU A 254 -57.27 18.97 7.83
N GLY A 255 -57.17 19.51 9.06
CA GLY A 255 -58.25 19.46 10.05
C GLY A 255 -58.47 18.07 10.67
N LEU A 256 -57.65 17.08 10.31
CA LEU A 256 -57.72 15.70 10.81
C LEU A 256 -56.92 15.51 12.11
N LEU A 257 -55.93 16.38 12.35
CA LEU A 257 -55.06 16.38 13.52
C LEU A 257 -55.14 17.74 14.20
N GLN A 258 -55.25 17.74 15.53
CA GLN A 258 -55.21 18.96 16.35
C GLN A 258 -53.76 19.43 16.57
N SER A 259 -52.83 18.49 16.68
CA SER A 259 -51.39 18.75 16.76
C SER A 259 -50.62 17.60 16.15
N ALA A 260 -49.44 17.88 15.62
CA ALA A 260 -48.51 16.89 15.11
C ALA A 260 -47.07 17.36 15.36
N SER A 261 -46.21 16.48 15.85
CA SER A 261 -44.78 16.71 15.98
C SER A 261 -44.02 15.47 15.51
N ILE A 262 -42.98 15.69 14.72
CA ILE A 262 -42.08 14.63 14.26
C ILE A 262 -40.74 14.86 14.92
N ALA A 263 -40.16 13.81 15.47
CA ALA A 263 -38.81 13.82 16.02
C ALA A 263 -37.98 12.74 15.34
N ILE A 264 -36.92 13.13 14.63
CA ILE A 264 -35.94 12.23 14.02
C ILE A 264 -34.64 12.37 14.79
N GLY A 265 -34.19 11.30 15.42
CA GLY A 265 -33.04 11.33 16.33
C GLY A 265 -31.96 10.29 16.02
N LYS A 266 -32.18 9.39 15.08
CA LYS A 266 -31.20 8.35 14.77
C LYS A 266 -31.25 7.95 13.30
N LEU A 267 -30.12 7.48 12.78
CA LEU A 267 -30.02 6.92 11.44
C LEU A 267 -28.92 5.87 11.40
N ASP A 268 -29.28 4.66 10.99
CA ASP A 268 -28.31 3.58 10.79
C ASP A 268 -27.99 3.46 9.29
N VAL A 269 -26.70 3.53 8.96
CA VAL A 269 -26.18 3.38 7.60
C VAL A 269 -25.21 2.21 7.57
N TYR A 270 -25.41 1.30 6.62
CA TYR A 270 -24.58 0.13 6.40
C TYR A 270 -23.89 0.26 5.04
N VAL A 271 -22.60 -0.07 5.00
CA VAL A 271 -21.76 0.03 3.82
C VAL A 271 -21.03 -1.31 3.66
N ASP A 272 -21.30 -2.02 2.56
CA ASP A 272 -20.61 -3.27 2.20
C ASP A 272 -19.74 -3.02 0.98
N VAL A 273 -18.43 -2.88 1.20
CA VAL A 273 -17.47 -2.58 0.13
C VAL A 273 -16.80 -3.87 -0.31
N ALA A 274 -17.05 -4.25 -1.56
CA ALA A 274 -16.39 -5.39 -2.18
C ALA A 274 -14.91 -5.08 -2.45
N ARG A 275 -14.08 -6.14 -2.51
CA ARG A 275 -12.67 -6.01 -2.89
C ARG A 275 -12.53 -5.43 -4.31
N GLY A 276 -11.56 -4.53 -4.47
CA GLY A 276 -10.98 -4.21 -5.76
C GLY A 276 -9.97 -5.28 -6.17
N GLN A 277 -9.82 -5.49 -7.48
CA GLN A 277 -8.85 -6.44 -8.02
C GLN A 277 -7.96 -5.75 -9.05
N GLY A 278 -6.71 -6.15 -9.12
CA GLY A 278 -5.80 -5.71 -10.17
C GLY A 278 -4.84 -6.81 -10.59
N SER A 279 -4.20 -6.60 -11.74
CA SER A 279 -3.14 -7.46 -12.24
C SER A 279 -2.02 -6.65 -12.88
N LEU A 280 -0.80 -7.15 -12.77
CA LEU A 280 0.37 -6.59 -13.44
C LEU A 280 0.34 -6.98 -14.92
N ALA A 281 0.16 -6.01 -15.81
CA ALA A 281 0.00 -6.25 -17.23
C ALA A 281 1.30 -6.14 -18.04
N ALA A 282 2.22 -5.26 -17.64
CA ALA A 282 3.54 -5.14 -18.26
C ALA A 282 4.53 -4.41 -17.35
N VAL A 283 5.81 -4.76 -17.49
CA VAL A 283 6.94 -4.05 -16.86
C VAL A 283 7.98 -3.71 -17.94
N ASN A 284 8.37 -2.45 -18.03
CA ASN A 284 9.46 -1.98 -18.86
C ASN A 284 10.48 -1.27 -17.97
N ALA A 285 11.59 -1.95 -17.66
CA ALA A 285 12.63 -1.37 -16.81
C ALA A 285 13.46 -0.29 -17.49
N ALA A 286 13.61 -0.34 -18.83
CA ALA A 286 14.37 0.66 -19.57
C ALA A 286 13.71 2.04 -19.49
N SER A 287 12.38 2.10 -19.62
CA SER A 287 11.59 3.34 -19.47
C SER A 287 11.07 3.56 -18.04
N LYS A 288 11.39 2.67 -17.09
CA LYS A 288 10.83 2.63 -15.73
C LYS A 288 9.30 2.76 -15.73
N ALA A 289 8.63 1.99 -16.58
CA ALA A 289 7.19 2.00 -16.75
C ALA A 289 6.56 0.67 -16.31
N VAL A 290 5.49 0.75 -15.51
CA VAL A 290 4.70 -0.39 -15.05
C VAL A 290 3.24 -0.16 -15.43
N THR A 291 2.63 -1.14 -16.08
CA THR A 291 1.22 -1.09 -16.50
C THR A 291 0.39 -2.09 -15.71
N LEU A 292 -0.71 -1.63 -15.14
CA LEU A 292 -1.64 -2.40 -14.33
C LEU A 292 -3.01 -2.42 -15.00
N GLN A 293 -3.73 -3.54 -14.90
CA GLN A 293 -5.17 -3.59 -15.14
C GLN A 293 -5.88 -3.59 -13.79
N VAL A 294 -6.68 -2.56 -13.52
CA VAL A 294 -7.28 -2.34 -12.19
C VAL A 294 -8.79 -2.23 -12.32
N ALA A 295 -9.53 -2.97 -11.52
CA ALA A 295 -10.97 -2.90 -11.41
C ALA A 295 -11.33 -2.57 -9.94
N PRO A 296 -11.76 -1.34 -9.65
CA PRO A 296 -12.13 -0.94 -8.30
C PRO A 296 -13.26 -1.78 -7.70
N GLY A 297 -13.27 -1.85 -6.37
CA GLY A 297 -14.36 -2.44 -5.60
C GLY A 297 -15.62 -1.60 -5.71
N VAL A 298 -16.79 -2.25 -5.64
CA VAL A 298 -18.10 -1.57 -5.65
C VAL A 298 -18.69 -1.68 -4.26
N ALA A 299 -19.45 -0.65 -3.86
CA ALA A 299 -20.06 -0.59 -2.54
C ALA A 299 -21.59 -0.72 -2.64
N ASP A 300 -22.16 -1.60 -1.83
CA ASP A 300 -23.59 -1.63 -1.56
C ASP A 300 -23.88 -0.81 -0.30
N LEU A 301 -24.98 -0.06 -0.32
CA LEU A 301 -25.38 0.83 0.77
C LEU A 301 -26.79 0.50 1.22
N TYR A 302 -27.00 0.53 2.53
CA TYR A 302 -28.29 0.23 3.13
C TYR A 302 -28.63 1.21 4.24
N ILE A 303 -29.91 1.54 4.33
CA ILE A 303 -30.52 2.24 5.47
C ILE A 303 -31.60 1.32 6.03
N GLY A 304 -31.67 1.22 7.35
CA GLY A 304 -32.69 0.43 8.04
C GLY A 304 -32.08 -0.38 9.18
N LYS A 305 -32.45 -1.65 9.27
CA LYS A 305 -31.94 -2.56 10.29
C LYS A 305 -31.49 -3.86 9.64
N ILE A 306 -30.25 -4.26 9.89
CA ILE A 306 -29.73 -5.58 9.51
C ILE A 306 -29.24 -6.25 10.80
N ASP A 307 -29.57 -7.52 10.99
CA ASP A 307 -29.04 -8.29 12.11
C ASP A 307 -27.50 -8.37 12.03
N ASP A 308 -26.81 -8.18 13.15
CA ASP A 308 -25.34 -8.11 13.16
C ASP A 308 -24.70 -9.45 12.79
N GLY A 309 -25.31 -10.58 13.16
CA GLY A 309 -24.85 -11.91 12.77
C GLY A 309 -24.98 -12.16 11.27
N VAL A 310 -25.94 -11.48 10.61
CA VAL A 310 -26.12 -11.52 9.16
C VAL A 310 -25.18 -10.54 8.46
N PHE A 311 -25.13 -9.29 8.92
CA PHE A 311 -24.32 -8.23 8.33
C PHE A 311 -22.82 -8.53 8.42
N PHE A 312 -22.34 -9.07 9.54
CA PHE A 312 -20.93 -9.42 9.73
C PHE A 312 -20.62 -10.90 9.41
N SER A 313 -21.54 -11.61 8.75
CA SER A 313 -21.26 -12.95 8.24
C SER A 313 -20.35 -12.91 7.01
N ARG A 314 -19.25 -13.64 7.07
CA ARG A 314 -18.28 -13.76 5.97
C ARG A 314 -18.60 -14.90 4.99
N THR A 315 -19.59 -15.73 5.30
CA THR A 315 -19.93 -16.93 4.52
C THR A 315 -21.09 -16.71 3.57
N ARG A 316 -21.74 -15.53 3.61
CA ARG A 316 -22.85 -15.19 2.73
C ARG A 316 -22.88 -13.70 2.35
N ALA A 317 -23.45 -13.43 1.19
CA ALA A 317 -23.77 -12.07 0.74
C ALA A 317 -25.09 -11.57 1.34
N ILE A 318 -25.22 -10.25 1.49
CA ILE A 318 -26.43 -9.60 2.01
C ILE A 318 -27.51 -9.59 0.91
N GLN A 319 -28.65 -10.19 1.22
CA GLN A 319 -29.84 -10.23 0.36
C GLN A 319 -30.79 -9.07 0.71
N ASP A 320 -31.65 -8.69 -0.23
CA ASP A 320 -32.63 -7.60 -0.01
C ASP A 320 -33.62 -7.89 1.12
N SER A 321 -33.86 -9.18 1.40
CA SER A 321 -34.69 -9.67 2.51
C SER A 321 -34.04 -9.52 3.88
N ASP A 322 -32.70 -9.42 3.94
CA ASP A 322 -31.96 -9.29 5.20
C ASP A 322 -32.05 -7.87 5.78
N VAL A 323 -32.44 -6.91 4.94
CA VAL A 323 -32.60 -5.51 5.33
C VAL A 323 -34.04 -5.30 5.79
N ASP A 324 -34.25 -5.05 7.07
CA ASP A 324 -35.54 -4.68 7.63
C ASP A 324 -35.65 -3.16 7.82
N TYR A 325 -36.84 -2.67 8.13
CA TYR A 325 -37.04 -1.25 8.43
C TYR A 325 -36.38 -0.88 9.76
N GLY A 326 -35.61 0.20 9.74
CA GLY A 326 -34.96 0.77 10.92
C GLY A 326 -35.73 1.98 11.44
N SER A 327 -35.99 2.00 12.74
CA SER A 327 -36.61 3.16 13.40
C SER A 327 -35.64 4.35 13.40
N ILE A 328 -36.10 5.50 12.91
CA ILE A 328 -35.37 6.78 12.86
C ILE A 328 -35.91 7.82 13.86
N GLY A 329 -37.11 7.58 14.38
CA GLY A 329 -37.83 8.57 15.18
C GLY A 329 -39.28 8.17 15.44
N SER A 330 -40.09 9.15 15.82
CA SER A 330 -41.54 8.97 15.93
C SER A 330 -42.32 10.21 15.52
N LEU A 331 -43.57 9.99 15.12
CA LEU A 331 -44.61 11.00 14.97
C LEU A 331 -45.50 10.95 16.21
N GLN A 332 -45.60 12.05 16.93
CA GLN A 332 -46.61 12.25 17.96
C GLN A 332 -47.71 13.15 17.39
N ALA A 333 -48.95 12.72 17.47
CA ALA A 333 -50.07 13.52 17.00
C ALA A 333 -51.29 13.35 17.88
N THR A 334 -52.12 14.40 17.96
CA THR A 334 -53.43 14.34 18.60
C THR A 334 -54.49 14.41 17.52
N LEU A 335 -55.43 13.46 17.51
CA LEU A 335 -56.52 13.43 16.55
C LEU A 335 -57.44 14.65 16.72
N ALA A 336 -58.13 15.03 15.64
CA ALA A 336 -59.17 16.07 15.70
C ALA A 336 -60.14 15.82 16.86
N LEU A 337 -60.66 16.91 17.45
CA LEU A 337 -61.53 16.90 18.62
C LEU A 337 -60.86 16.39 19.92
N GLY A 338 -59.53 16.22 19.96
CA GLY A 338 -58.79 15.84 21.17
C GLY A 338 -59.04 14.42 21.65
N LEU A 339 -59.59 13.56 20.78
CA LEU A 339 -60.16 12.26 21.18
C LEU A 339 -59.11 11.20 21.52
N ALA A 340 -57.90 11.29 20.94
CA ALA A 340 -56.80 10.37 21.22
C ALA A 340 -55.44 10.97 20.81
N ALA A 341 -54.39 10.63 21.57
CA ALA A 341 -53.01 10.86 21.20
C ALA A 341 -52.42 9.58 20.59
N VAL A 342 -51.69 9.71 19.49
CA VAL A 342 -51.01 8.61 18.80
C VAL A 342 -49.50 8.87 18.80
N ASN A 343 -48.73 7.81 19.06
CA ASN A 343 -47.28 7.81 18.92
C ASN A 343 -46.91 6.70 17.93
N VAL A 344 -46.52 7.11 16.73
CA VAL A 344 -46.27 6.22 15.60
C VAL A 344 -44.77 6.18 15.34
N PRO A 345 -44.12 5.00 15.38
CA PRO A 345 -42.71 4.90 15.04
C PRO A 345 -42.51 5.22 13.56
N LEU A 346 -41.47 6.01 13.27
CA LEU A 346 -41.03 6.27 11.90
C LEU A 346 -39.93 5.26 11.58
N GLU A 347 -40.20 4.36 10.65
CA GLU A 347 -39.26 3.33 10.23
C GLU A 347 -39.03 3.39 8.73
N VAL A 348 -37.76 3.34 8.33
CA VAL A 348 -37.34 3.47 6.94
C VAL A 348 -36.42 2.34 6.53
N LYS A 349 -36.44 2.03 5.23
CA LYS A 349 -35.56 1.07 4.57
C LYS A 349 -35.10 1.66 3.24
N SER A 350 -33.83 1.55 2.92
CA SER A 350 -33.31 1.85 1.58
C SER A 350 -32.21 0.86 1.22
N ILE A 351 -32.16 0.49 -0.06
CA ILE A 351 -31.16 -0.43 -0.60
C ILE A 351 -30.61 0.20 -1.88
N VAL A 352 -29.29 0.29 -1.98
CA VAL A 352 -28.58 0.69 -3.20
C VAL A 352 -27.49 -0.33 -3.46
N ARG A 353 -27.50 -0.89 -4.66
CA ARG A 353 -26.48 -1.83 -5.13
C ARG A 353 -25.42 -1.10 -5.94
N GLY A 354 -24.17 -1.48 -5.75
CA GLY A 354 -23.06 -1.01 -6.55
C GLY A 354 -23.19 -1.44 -8.01
N GLN A 355 -22.69 -0.61 -8.93
CA GLN A 355 -22.67 -0.93 -10.36
C GLN A 355 -21.69 -2.07 -10.68
N ALA A 356 -21.78 -2.66 -11.88
CA ALA A 356 -20.87 -3.73 -12.29
C ALA A 356 -19.41 -3.24 -12.36
N ARG A 357 -18.47 -4.12 -11.97
CA ARG A 357 -17.03 -3.82 -12.03
C ARG A 357 -16.58 -3.64 -13.48
N PHE A 358 -15.74 -2.65 -13.72
CA PHE A 358 -15.04 -2.48 -14.99
C PHE A 358 -13.54 -2.35 -14.75
N SER A 359 -12.74 -2.85 -15.69
CA SER A 359 -11.29 -2.82 -15.62
C SER A 359 -10.74 -1.66 -16.45
N THR A 360 -9.81 -0.91 -15.86
CA THR A 360 -9.13 0.24 -16.47
C THR A 360 -7.63 -0.02 -16.47
N SER A 361 -6.99 0.25 -17.61
CA SER A 361 -5.53 0.18 -17.73
C SER A 361 -4.88 1.45 -17.21
N VAL A 362 -3.87 1.30 -16.34
CA VAL A 362 -3.12 2.41 -15.73
C VAL A 362 -1.64 2.16 -15.90
N THR A 363 -0.93 3.10 -16.52
CA THR A 363 0.53 3.07 -16.63
C THR A 363 1.15 4.13 -15.72
N MET A 364 2.13 3.72 -14.94
CA MET A 364 2.95 4.56 -14.05
C MET A 364 4.39 4.53 -14.55
N SER A 365 5.00 5.70 -14.74
CA SER A 365 6.35 5.85 -15.30
C SER A 365 7.17 6.88 -14.55
N GLY A 366 8.46 6.59 -14.34
CA GLY A 366 9.41 7.51 -13.72
C GLY A 366 10.06 6.92 -12.47
N SER A 367 10.19 7.70 -11.41
CA SER A 367 10.70 7.24 -10.12
C SER A 367 9.57 6.65 -9.28
N PHE A 368 9.78 5.42 -8.80
CA PHE A 368 8.92 4.78 -7.81
C PHE A 368 9.35 5.14 -6.38
N PRO A 369 8.43 5.15 -5.39
CA PRO A 369 7.04 4.71 -5.46
C PRO A 369 6.06 5.71 -6.09
N GLN A 370 5.20 5.24 -7.02
CA GLN A 370 4.12 6.03 -7.66
C GLN A 370 2.75 5.47 -7.32
N THR A 371 1.76 6.34 -7.16
CA THR A 371 0.39 5.95 -6.80
C THR A 371 -0.63 6.60 -7.69
N ARG A 372 -1.68 5.84 -8.00
CA ARG A 372 -2.87 6.34 -8.67
C ARG A 372 -4.12 5.86 -7.95
N THR A 373 -5.10 6.75 -7.84
CA THR A 373 -6.48 6.39 -7.52
C THR A 373 -7.19 6.06 -8.83
N VAL A 374 -7.78 4.88 -8.90
CA VAL A 374 -8.65 4.45 -9.99
C VAL A 374 -10.07 4.47 -9.48
N SER A 375 -10.97 5.18 -10.16
CA SER A 375 -12.35 5.36 -9.72
C SER A 375 -13.32 4.85 -10.79
N THR A 376 -14.47 4.33 -10.34
CA THR A 376 -15.57 3.94 -11.22
C THR A 376 -16.34 5.15 -11.77
N SER A 377 -16.32 6.28 -11.04
CA SER A 377 -16.98 7.52 -11.43
C SER A 377 -16.63 8.65 -10.46
N THR A 378 -16.45 9.87 -10.96
CA THR A 378 -16.22 11.06 -10.13
C THR A 378 -17.46 11.50 -9.35
N VAL A 379 -18.65 10.99 -9.69
CA VAL A 379 -19.94 11.33 -9.05
C VAL A 379 -20.57 10.16 -8.30
N PHE A 380 -19.80 9.10 -8.01
CA PHE A 380 -20.31 7.89 -7.37
C PHE A 380 -21.07 8.18 -6.08
N VAL A 381 -20.47 8.94 -5.15
CA VAL A 381 -21.06 9.23 -3.83
C VAL A 381 -22.36 10.02 -3.95
N THR A 382 -22.41 11.02 -4.84
CA THR A 382 -23.62 11.82 -5.08
C THR A 382 -24.74 10.96 -5.67
N ASN A 383 -24.43 10.11 -6.65
CA ASN A 383 -25.41 9.20 -7.24
C ASN A 383 -25.91 8.16 -6.23
N ALA A 384 -25.03 7.66 -5.38
CA ALA A 384 -25.35 6.73 -4.31
C ALA A 384 -26.29 7.38 -3.27
N ALA A 385 -26.00 8.61 -2.84
CA ALA A 385 -26.86 9.38 -1.94
C ALA A 385 -28.25 9.63 -2.56
N ASN A 386 -28.30 10.07 -3.82
CA ASN A 386 -29.56 10.27 -4.54
C ASN A 386 -30.35 8.96 -4.67
N SER A 387 -29.67 7.85 -4.96
CA SER A 387 -30.29 6.53 -5.06
C SER A 387 -30.88 6.10 -3.72
N LEU A 388 -30.18 6.34 -2.60
CA LEU A 388 -30.68 6.03 -1.27
C LEU A 388 -31.96 6.80 -0.94
N VAL A 389 -32.03 8.08 -1.32
CA VAL A 389 -33.25 8.90 -1.16
C VAL A 389 -34.37 8.36 -2.03
N SER A 390 -34.09 8.10 -3.32
CA SER A 390 -35.12 7.63 -4.26
C SER A 390 -35.67 6.25 -3.90
N ASN A 391 -34.85 5.39 -3.30
CA ASN A 391 -35.23 4.04 -2.88
C ASN A 391 -35.74 3.99 -1.43
N LEU A 392 -35.89 5.15 -0.77
CA LEU A 392 -36.34 5.21 0.62
C LEU A 392 -37.80 4.77 0.73
N LYS A 393 -38.01 3.63 1.39
CA LYS A 393 -39.32 3.06 1.71
C LYS A 393 -39.64 3.30 3.17
N PHE A 394 -40.91 3.55 3.46
CA PHE A 394 -41.42 3.69 4.82
C PHE A 394 -42.26 2.48 5.18
N ARG A 395 -42.19 2.05 6.44
CA ARG A 395 -43.13 1.04 6.93
C ARG A 395 -44.51 1.67 7.04
N ASP A 396 -45.54 0.85 6.81
CA ASP A 396 -46.91 1.22 7.12
C ASP A 396 -47.05 1.70 8.56
N MET A 397 -47.94 2.67 8.76
CA MET A 397 -48.17 3.37 10.01
C MET A 397 -49.54 3.00 10.60
N PRO A 398 -49.76 1.74 11.03
CA PRO A 398 -51.08 1.25 11.44
C PRO A 398 -51.64 1.99 12.65
N GLY A 399 -50.77 2.63 13.46
CA GLY A 399 -51.17 3.48 14.58
C GLY A 399 -51.99 4.72 14.17
N LEU A 400 -52.06 5.06 12.87
CA LEU A 400 -52.92 6.12 12.34
C LEU A 400 -54.34 5.64 11.99
N GLY A 401 -54.59 4.33 12.00
CA GLY A 401 -55.89 3.75 11.66
C GLY A 401 -56.40 4.21 10.30
N LEU A 402 -57.66 4.65 10.24
CA LEU A 402 -58.31 5.10 9.00
C LEU A 402 -57.64 6.33 8.36
N LEU A 403 -56.83 7.09 9.11
CA LEU A 403 -56.15 8.28 8.61
C LEU A 403 -54.86 7.96 7.86
N GLN A 404 -54.38 6.71 7.92
CA GLN A 404 -53.10 6.30 7.34
C GLN A 404 -52.98 6.69 5.85
N GLY A 405 -54.03 6.46 5.05
CA GLY A 405 -54.01 6.73 3.62
C GLY A 405 -53.81 8.22 3.25
N VAL A 406 -54.13 9.14 4.15
CA VAL A 406 -54.01 10.59 3.93
C VAL A 406 -52.77 11.16 4.61
N VAL A 407 -52.48 10.71 5.84
CA VAL A 407 -51.39 11.25 6.67
C VAL A 407 -50.03 10.67 6.26
N GLN A 408 -49.96 9.38 5.94
CA GLN A 408 -48.68 8.71 5.63
C GLN A 408 -47.93 9.37 4.45
N PRO A 409 -48.56 9.70 3.29
CA PRO A 409 -47.86 10.36 2.18
C PRO A 409 -47.24 11.72 2.56
N LEU A 410 -47.91 12.47 3.43
CA LEU A 410 -47.41 13.76 3.91
C LEU A 410 -46.23 13.59 4.86
N VAL A 411 -46.33 12.63 5.79
CA VAL A 411 -45.23 12.29 6.71
C VAL A 411 -44.01 11.82 5.91
N VAL A 412 -44.20 10.94 4.92
CA VAL A 412 -43.14 10.48 4.01
C VAL A 412 -42.46 11.67 3.34
N THR A 413 -43.23 12.64 2.82
CA THR A 413 -42.69 13.84 2.17
C THR A 413 -41.87 14.70 3.14
N LEU A 414 -42.39 14.94 4.35
CA LEU A 414 -41.72 15.76 5.37
C LEU A 414 -40.42 15.10 5.85
N VAL A 415 -40.46 13.80 6.16
CA VAL A 415 -39.29 13.05 6.62
C VAL A 415 -38.24 12.97 5.52
N THR A 416 -38.65 12.69 4.27
CA THR A 416 -37.69 12.63 3.15
C THR A 416 -36.98 13.96 2.94
N LYS A 417 -37.67 15.11 3.07
CA LYS A 417 -37.05 16.44 2.99
C LYS A 417 -35.97 16.68 4.06
N VAL A 418 -36.14 16.11 5.25
CA VAL A 418 -35.16 16.25 6.35
C VAL A 418 -34.03 15.24 6.23
N VAL A 419 -34.31 13.99 5.82
CA VAL A 419 -33.30 12.92 5.72
C VAL A 419 -32.39 13.10 4.51
N SER A 420 -32.93 13.56 3.37
CA SER A 420 -32.17 13.73 2.12
C SER A 420 -30.87 14.55 2.26
N PRO A 421 -30.87 15.75 2.89
CA PRO A 421 -29.64 16.53 3.07
C PRO A 421 -28.64 15.91 4.04
N LEU A 422 -29.01 14.87 4.79
CA LEU A 422 -28.11 14.18 5.72
C LEU A 422 -27.29 13.09 5.03
N LEU A 423 -27.86 12.42 4.02
CA LEU A 423 -27.23 11.23 3.44
C LEU A 423 -25.93 11.55 2.70
N ALA A 424 -25.90 12.62 1.90
CA ALA A 424 -24.70 12.99 1.17
C ALA A 424 -23.54 13.38 2.11
N PRO A 425 -23.70 14.29 3.09
CA PRO A 425 -22.65 14.59 4.06
C PRO A 425 -22.20 13.40 4.91
N VAL A 426 -23.11 12.49 5.26
CA VAL A 426 -22.73 11.27 6.00
C VAL A 426 -21.87 10.37 5.13
N LEU A 427 -22.24 10.17 3.86
CA LEU A 427 -21.43 9.35 2.96
C LEU A 427 -20.08 10.02 2.62
N SER A 428 -20.07 11.32 2.28
CA SER A 428 -18.86 12.02 1.83
C SER A 428 -17.98 12.53 2.97
N GLY A 429 -18.55 12.81 4.14
CA GLY A 429 -17.86 13.37 5.30
C GLY A 429 -17.47 12.33 6.34
N VAL A 430 -18.11 11.15 6.32
CA VAL A 430 -17.86 10.08 7.30
C VAL A 430 -17.44 8.79 6.60
N ALA A 431 -18.33 8.17 5.82
CA ALA A 431 -18.08 6.84 5.27
C ALA A 431 -16.89 6.81 4.31
N ASP A 432 -16.87 7.70 3.32
CA ASP A 432 -15.81 7.76 2.29
C ASP A 432 -14.43 8.12 2.89
N PRO A 433 -14.29 9.13 3.79
CA PRO A 433 -13.03 9.35 4.48
C PRO A 433 -12.57 8.13 5.28
N LEU A 434 -13.44 7.50 6.07
CA LEU A 434 -13.09 6.30 6.83
C LEU A 434 -12.63 5.15 5.93
N LEU A 435 -13.27 4.95 4.78
CA LEU A 435 -12.85 3.95 3.80
C LEU A 435 -11.52 4.33 3.15
N LYS A 436 -11.33 5.58 2.75
CA LYS A 436 -10.09 6.07 2.11
C LYS A 436 -8.88 5.90 3.02
N LEU A 437 -9.08 6.03 4.33
CA LEU A 437 -8.06 5.73 5.34
C LEU A 437 -7.65 4.23 5.38
N LEU A 438 -8.45 3.33 4.81
CA LEU A 438 -8.16 1.91 4.60
C LEU A 438 -7.66 1.58 3.19
N GLY A 439 -7.52 2.57 2.31
CA GLY A 439 -7.06 2.40 0.93
C GLY A 439 -8.14 1.98 -0.05
N ILE A 440 -9.38 2.02 0.40
CA ILE A 440 -10.55 1.60 -0.35
C ILE A 440 -11.45 2.83 -0.47
N GLY A 441 -12.02 3.10 -1.64
CA GLY A 441 -13.02 4.16 -1.76
C GLY A 441 -14.37 3.59 -2.13
N LEU A 442 -15.40 4.42 -2.01
CA LEU A 442 -16.71 4.12 -2.59
C LEU A 442 -16.60 4.16 -4.13
N GLY A 443 -16.37 2.99 -4.74
CA GLY A 443 -16.09 2.91 -6.17
C GLY A 443 -14.65 3.30 -6.53
N GLU A 444 -13.73 3.35 -5.57
CA GLU A 444 -12.32 3.70 -5.83
C GLU A 444 -11.36 2.64 -5.28
N MET A 445 -10.22 2.53 -5.93
CA MET A 445 -9.10 1.71 -5.50
C MET A 445 -7.81 2.51 -5.66
N VAL A 446 -7.04 2.60 -4.58
CA VAL A 446 -5.73 3.22 -4.59
C VAL A 446 -4.68 2.14 -4.82
N VAL A 447 -3.85 2.32 -5.84
CA VAL A 447 -2.78 1.38 -6.19
C VAL A 447 -1.44 2.09 -6.24
N THR A 448 -0.42 1.45 -5.69
CA THR A 448 0.95 1.97 -5.64
C THR A 448 1.88 0.96 -6.28
N VAL A 449 2.72 1.43 -7.21
CA VAL A 449 3.90 0.68 -7.67
C VAL A 449 5.07 1.12 -6.81
N GLU A 450 5.54 0.21 -5.96
CA GLU A 450 6.63 0.44 -5.01
C GLU A 450 8.00 0.42 -5.67
N GLY A 451 8.15 -0.41 -6.69
CA GLY A 451 9.41 -0.56 -7.40
C GLY A 451 9.38 -1.69 -8.42
N ILE A 452 10.39 -1.72 -9.28
CA ILE A 452 10.63 -2.83 -10.20
C ILE A 452 11.55 -3.82 -9.49
N CYS A 453 11.16 -5.10 -9.50
CA CYS A 453 11.99 -6.18 -9.00
C CYS A 453 13.00 -6.56 -10.09
N GLN A 454 14.28 -6.47 -9.77
CA GLN A 454 15.36 -6.83 -10.67
C GLN A 454 16.38 -7.67 -9.94
N THR A 455 16.75 -8.79 -10.54
CA THR A 455 17.92 -9.55 -10.15
C THR A 455 19.08 -9.13 -11.04
N CYS A 456 20.03 -8.43 -10.44
CA CYS A 456 21.33 -8.24 -11.06
C CYS A 456 22.19 -9.42 -10.64
N ASP A 457 22.89 -10.06 -11.57
CA ASP A 457 23.83 -11.11 -11.19
C ASP A 457 24.89 -10.53 -10.26
N ASP A 458 25.09 -11.24 -9.15
CA ASP A 458 26.09 -10.89 -8.17
C ASP A 458 27.43 -11.51 -8.57
N PHE A 459 28.50 -10.76 -8.34
CA PHE A 459 29.85 -11.12 -8.73
C PHE A 459 30.78 -10.84 -7.56
N LYS A 460 31.38 -11.90 -7.03
CA LYS A 460 32.28 -11.79 -5.87
C LYS A 460 33.72 -11.74 -6.35
N LEU A 461 34.45 -10.72 -5.90
CA LEU A 461 35.89 -10.56 -6.13
C LEU A 461 36.63 -10.57 -4.79
N THR A 462 37.66 -11.40 -4.68
CA THR A 462 38.52 -11.48 -3.47
C THR A 462 39.98 -11.39 -3.87
N LYS A 463 40.78 -10.64 -3.11
CA LYS A 463 42.23 -10.52 -3.31
C LYS A 463 42.96 -11.00 -2.06
N ALA A 464 43.83 -11.97 -2.21
CA ALA A 464 44.64 -12.52 -1.13
C ALA A 464 46.13 -12.34 -1.46
N ALA A 465 46.91 -11.87 -0.49
CA ALA A 465 48.36 -11.89 -0.56
C ALA A 465 48.88 -13.24 -0.08
N ASP A 466 49.98 -13.72 -0.67
CA ASP A 466 50.70 -14.90 -0.17
C ASP A 466 51.34 -14.67 1.21
N LYS A 467 51.54 -13.40 1.59
CA LYS A 467 52.21 -12.97 2.82
C LYS A 467 51.40 -11.92 3.57
N SER A 468 51.35 -12.03 4.89
CA SER A 468 50.75 -11.03 5.78
C SER A 468 51.66 -9.85 6.11
N ALA A 469 52.98 -10.01 5.92
CA ALA A 469 54.00 -8.96 6.07
C ALA A 469 55.19 -9.23 5.12
N ALA A 470 55.87 -8.17 4.69
CA ALA A 470 57.01 -8.26 3.78
C ALA A 470 58.03 -7.14 4.06
N LEU A 471 59.33 -7.45 3.96
CA LEU A 471 60.41 -6.47 4.07
C LEU A 471 60.71 -5.84 2.70
N PRO A 472 61.34 -4.65 2.65
CA PRO A 472 61.86 -4.07 1.40
C PRO A 472 62.71 -5.09 0.61
N GLY A 473 62.51 -5.12 -0.70
CA GLY A 473 63.12 -6.09 -1.61
C GLY A 473 62.38 -7.43 -1.75
N SER A 474 61.40 -7.73 -0.87
CA SER A 474 60.59 -8.96 -0.96
C SER A 474 59.62 -8.91 -2.13
N THR A 475 59.36 -10.07 -2.76
CA THR A 475 58.26 -10.22 -3.74
C THR A 475 57.01 -10.73 -3.05
N ILE A 476 55.86 -10.10 -3.30
CA ILE A 476 54.53 -10.49 -2.83
C ILE A 476 53.72 -10.94 -4.04
N VAL A 477 53.02 -12.07 -3.93
CA VAL A 477 52.12 -12.56 -4.96
C VAL A 477 50.69 -12.37 -4.48
N TYR A 478 49.90 -11.61 -5.25
CA TYR A 478 48.48 -11.45 -5.02
C TYR A 478 47.69 -12.38 -5.93
N THR A 479 46.77 -13.14 -5.34
CA THR A 479 45.78 -13.94 -6.06
C THR A 479 44.43 -13.24 -5.99
N ILE A 480 43.88 -12.90 -7.15
CA ILE A 480 42.55 -12.31 -7.30
C ILE A 480 41.61 -13.41 -7.78
N THR A 481 40.67 -13.83 -6.93
CA THR A 481 39.65 -14.83 -7.26
C THR A 481 38.33 -14.15 -7.54
N PHE A 482 37.74 -14.45 -8.68
CA PHE A 482 36.41 -14.01 -9.07
C PHE A 482 35.43 -15.19 -9.11
N GLN A 483 34.19 -14.94 -8.71
CA GLN A 483 33.11 -15.92 -8.69
C GLN A 483 31.83 -15.31 -9.24
N ASN A 484 31.15 -16.06 -10.11
CA ASN A 484 29.75 -15.76 -10.42
C ASN A 484 28.88 -16.29 -9.27
N THR A 485 28.40 -15.40 -8.41
CA THR A 485 27.46 -15.72 -7.32
C THR A 485 26.00 -15.50 -7.73
N GLY A 486 25.76 -15.03 -8.96
CA GLY A 486 24.46 -14.89 -9.58
C GLY A 486 23.89 -16.21 -10.11
N THR A 487 22.75 -16.09 -10.81
CA THR A 487 21.98 -17.21 -11.37
C THR A 487 22.04 -17.27 -12.89
N THR A 488 22.62 -16.25 -13.52
CA THR A 488 22.78 -16.11 -14.96
C THR A 488 24.26 -16.20 -15.35
N THR A 489 24.54 -16.57 -16.61
CA THR A 489 25.92 -16.79 -17.09
C THR A 489 26.55 -15.46 -17.48
N LEU A 490 27.73 -15.14 -16.95
CA LEU A 490 28.46 -13.89 -17.23
C LEU A 490 29.39 -14.05 -18.45
N ASP A 491 29.58 -12.99 -19.23
CA ASP A 491 30.54 -12.93 -20.33
C ASP A 491 31.38 -11.64 -20.29
N ASN A 492 32.29 -11.46 -21.27
CA ASN A 492 33.10 -10.25 -21.46
C ASN A 492 33.85 -9.76 -20.20
N LEU A 493 34.35 -10.71 -19.40
CA LEU A 493 34.98 -10.41 -18.12
C LEU A 493 36.34 -9.71 -18.30
N LYS A 494 36.56 -8.64 -17.53
CA LYS A 494 37.85 -7.94 -17.45
C LYS A 494 38.25 -7.72 -16.01
N VAL A 495 39.42 -8.23 -15.64
CA VAL A 495 40.01 -8.00 -14.30
C VAL A 495 41.11 -6.96 -14.44
N SER A 496 41.17 -6.03 -13.50
CA SER A 496 42.11 -4.92 -13.53
C SER A 496 42.61 -4.62 -12.13
N ASP A 497 43.93 -4.56 -11.96
CA ASP A 497 44.56 -4.33 -10.65
C ASP A 497 45.74 -3.36 -10.77
N PRO A 498 45.75 -2.25 -10.02
CA PRO A 498 46.91 -1.36 -9.96
C PRO A 498 48.02 -1.96 -9.08
N THR A 499 49.28 -1.72 -9.43
CA THR A 499 50.42 -2.01 -8.54
C THR A 499 50.25 -1.25 -7.22
N PRO A 500 50.26 -1.93 -6.06
CA PRO A 500 50.15 -1.27 -4.76
C PRO A 500 51.24 -0.23 -4.52
N ALA A 501 50.94 0.78 -3.68
CA ALA A 501 51.94 1.76 -3.26
C ALA A 501 53.17 1.09 -2.62
N TYR A 502 54.35 1.70 -2.79
CA TYR A 502 55.64 1.18 -2.30
C TYR A 502 56.05 -0.19 -2.88
N THR A 503 55.48 -0.57 -4.02
CA THR A 503 55.87 -1.78 -4.74
C THR A 503 56.09 -1.49 -6.23
N THR A 504 56.86 -2.33 -6.91
CA THR A 504 57.05 -2.30 -8.37
C THR A 504 56.59 -3.61 -8.99
N TYR A 505 56.12 -3.56 -10.23
CA TYR A 505 55.63 -4.73 -10.96
C TYR A 505 56.76 -5.73 -11.21
N VAL A 506 56.49 -7.03 -10.99
CA VAL A 506 57.41 -8.13 -11.30
C VAL A 506 56.85 -9.00 -12.42
N ASP A 507 55.66 -9.56 -12.23
CA ASP A 507 55.03 -10.46 -13.21
C ASP A 507 53.51 -10.55 -13.00
N SER A 508 52.79 -11.08 -13.99
CA SER A 508 51.37 -11.39 -13.88
C SER A 508 50.99 -12.56 -14.77
N SER A 509 50.03 -13.36 -14.31
CA SER A 509 49.56 -14.52 -15.06
C SER A 509 48.08 -14.78 -14.86
N CYS A 510 47.52 -15.60 -15.73
CA CYS A 510 46.21 -16.18 -15.53
C CYS A 510 46.32 -17.34 -14.54
N GLY A 511 45.41 -17.39 -13.57
CA GLY A 511 45.31 -18.47 -12.59
C GLY A 511 44.38 -19.58 -13.07
N ALA A 512 43.72 -20.24 -12.11
CA ALA A 512 42.78 -21.31 -12.41
C ALA A 512 41.56 -20.74 -13.18
N MET A 513 41.18 -21.41 -14.26
CA MET A 513 40.00 -21.06 -15.06
C MET A 513 39.04 -22.25 -15.09
N PRO A 514 37.72 -22.03 -14.97
CA PRO A 514 36.72 -23.07 -15.14
C PRO A 514 36.53 -23.41 -16.63
N ALA A 515 35.87 -24.52 -16.92
CA ALA A 515 35.59 -24.94 -18.30
C ALA A 515 34.79 -23.86 -19.05
N GLY A 516 35.21 -23.52 -20.27
CA GLY A 516 34.55 -22.50 -21.10
C GLY A 516 35.09 -21.08 -20.95
N LEU A 517 36.08 -20.84 -20.09
CA LEU A 517 36.81 -19.57 -19.99
C LEU A 517 38.26 -19.70 -20.44
N SER A 518 38.73 -18.66 -21.11
CA SER A 518 40.13 -18.45 -21.45
C SER A 518 40.57 -17.09 -20.94
N CYS A 519 41.84 -16.97 -20.55
CA CYS A 519 42.38 -15.74 -19.97
C CYS A 519 43.69 -15.36 -20.66
N THR A 520 43.89 -14.06 -20.81
CA THR A 520 45.12 -13.46 -21.33
C THR A 520 45.49 -12.23 -20.50
N VAL A 521 46.78 -11.96 -20.33
CA VAL A 521 47.25 -10.67 -19.78
C VAL A 521 47.18 -9.65 -20.92
N ALA A 522 46.17 -8.79 -20.88
CA ALA A 522 45.85 -7.84 -21.94
C ALA A 522 46.78 -6.61 -21.94
N SER A 523 47.15 -6.12 -20.75
CA SER A 523 48.16 -5.06 -20.59
C SER A 523 48.88 -5.19 -19.24
N LYS A 524 50.15 -4.79 -19.21
CA LYS A 524 50.98 -4.80 -18.00
C LYS A 524 52.08 -3.73 -18.03
N PRO A 525 52.55 -3.24 -16.87
CA PRO A 525 53.73 -2.38 -16.80
C PRO A 525 55.02 -3.13 -17.15
N GLU A 526 56.10 -2.39 -17.44
CA GLU A 526 57.45 -2.96 -17.49
C GLU A 526 57.89 -3.45 -16.10
N VAL A 527 58.77 -4.46 -16.06
CA VAL A 527 59.32 -4.97 -14.80
C VAL A 527 60.09 -3.86 -14.09
N GLY A 528 59.75 -3.60 -12.82
CA GLY A 528 60.31 -2.50 -12.03
C GLY A 528 59.53 -1.17 -12.14
N ALA A 529 58.52 -1.08 -13.02
CA ALA A 529 57.65 0.09 -13.11
C ALA A 529 56.42 -0.03 -12.21
N THR A 530 55.66 1.06 -12.08
CA THR A 530 54.31 1.07 -11.50
C THR A 530 53.27 1.26 -12.58
N GLY A 531 52.08 0.72 -12.38
CA GLY A 531 51.00 0.84 -13.35
C GLY A 531 49.91 -0.21 -13.14
N LYS A 532 49.03 -0.34 -14.12
CA LYS A 532 47.88 -1.24 -14.05
C LYS A 532 48.15 -2.52 -14.82
N VAL A 533 47.80 -3.66 -14.25
CA VAL A 533 47.69 -4.92 -14.98
C VAL A 533 46.23 -5.14 -15.34
N GLU A 534 45.98 -5.52 -16.59
CA GLU A 534 44.66 -5.93 -17.05
C GLU A 534 44.70 -7.35 -17.59
N TRP A 535 43.74 -8.17 -17.16
CA TRP A 535 43.48 -9.49 -17.72
C TRP A 535 42.19 -9.45 -18.53
N GLY A 536 42.28 -9.85 -19.79
CA GLY A 536 41.13 -10.10 -20.65
C GLY A 536 40.71 -11.55 -20.51
N VAL A 537 39.47 -11.78 -20.08
CA VAL A 537 38.90 -13.11 -19.93
C VAL A 537 37.78 -13.28 -20.96
N SER A 538 37.93 -14.24 -21.86
CA SER A 538 36.98 -14.50 -22.95
C SER A 538 36.30 -15.85 -22.80
N GLY A 539 35.05 -15.95 -23.22
CA GLY A 539 34.15 -17.07 -22.92
C GLY A 539 33.11 -16.70 -21.87
N THR A 540 32.53 -17.71 -21.22
CA THR A 540 31.36 -17.54 -20.34
C THR A 540 31.60 -18.17 -18.97
N LEU A 541 31.28 -17.43 -17.89
CA LEU A 541 31.37 -17.87 -16.50
C LEU A 541 29.98 -18.28 -15.98
N ALA A 542 29.72 -19.58 -15.90
CA ALA A 542 28.45 -20.12 -15.42
C ALA A 542 28.18 -19.79 -13.92
N PRO A 543 26.91 -19.81 -13.46
CA PRO A 543 26.55 -19.66 -12.05
C PRO A 543 27.33 -20.60 -11.14
N GLY A 544 27.86 -20.07 -10.03
CA GLY A 544 28.67 -20.81 -9.06
C GLY A 544 30.12 -21.07 -9.47
N ALA A 545 30.48 -20.87 -10.74
CA ALA A 545 31.85 -21.08 -11.22
C ALA A 545 32.81 -19.98 -10.73
N THR A 546 34.07 -20.37 -10.58
CA THR A 546 35.16 -19.53 -10.07
C THR A 546 36.35 -19.53 -11.02
N GLY A 547 37.03 -18.39 -11.13
CA GLY A 547 38.33 -18.27 -11.78
C GLY A 547 39.26 -17.35 -11.00
N SER A 548 40.56 -17.36 -11.34
CA SER A 548 41.55 -16.52 -10.66
C SER A 548 42.62 -15.97 -11.60
N VAL A 549 43.22 -14.84 -11.20
CA VAL A 549 44.40 -14.23 -11.84
C VAL A 549 45.42 -13.85 -10.79
N THR A 550 46.69 -13.75 -11.16
CA THR A 550 47.77 -13.43 -10.21
C THR A 550 48.64 -12.29 -10.68
N VAL A 551 49.10 -11.48 -9.73
CA VAL A 551 50.10 -10.42 -9.94
C VAL A 551 51.17 -10.47 -8.85
N SER A 552 52.42 -10.39 -9.27
CA SER A 552 53.60 -10.36 -8.41
C SER A 552 54.20 -8.96 -8.40
N VAL A 553 54.50 -8.45 -7.20
CA VAL A 553 55.11 -7.13 -7.01
C VAL A 553 56.27 -7.19 -6.02
N LYS A 554 57.26 -6.31 -6.19
CA LYS A 554 58.44 -6.21 -5.31
C LYS A 554 58.36 -4.97 -4.44
N VAL A 555 58.44 -5.15 -3.13
CA VAL A 555 58.47 -4.05 -2.15
C VAL A 555 59.73 -3.21 -2.36
N GLN A 556 59.59 -1.90 -2.43
CA GLN A 556 60.69 -0.94 -2.61
C GLN A 556 61.38 -0.61 -1.29
#